data_AF-A0A1G6UXJ0-F1
#
_entry.id   AF-A0A1G6UXJ0-F1
#
_cell.length_a   1.000
_cell.length_b   1.000
_cell.length_c   1.000
_cell.angle_alpha   90.00
_cell.angle_beta   90.00
_cell.angle_gamma   90.00
#
_symmetry.space_group_name_H-M   'P 1'
#
loop_
_entity.id
_entity.type
_entity.pdbx_description
1 polymer ?
#
loop_
_entity_poly.entity_id
_entity_poly.type
_entity_poly.pdbx_seq_one_letter_code
_entity_poly.pdbx_strand_id
1 'polypeptide(L)' 'MSLTDRQEDLLIAVALTEFSVHYEQADPELSRRAWQLAADRLVDHDVEPAEAVDELEIG' A
#
# COMPACT_ATOMS: atom_id res chain seq x y z
N MET A 1 -0.85 2.36 -20.93
CA MET A 1 -2.17 2.14 -20.29
C MET A 1 -2.26 3.10 -19.13
N SER A 2 -3.36 3.84 -18.98
CA SER A 2 -3.65 4.55 -17.73
C SER A 2 -4.13 3.52 -16.72
N LEU A 3 -3.69 3.63 -15.47
CA LEU A 3 -4.23 2.83 -14.38
C LEU A 3 -5.70 3.21 -14.15
N THR A 4 -6.48 2.26 -13.64
CA THR A 4 -7.78 2.59 -13.05
C THR A 4 -7.58 3.23 -11.69
N ASP A 5 -8.53 4.04 -11.22
CA ASP A 5 -8.47 4.64 -9.87
C ASP A 5 -8.19 3.59 -8.77
N ARG A 6 -8.80 2.40 -8.92
CA ARG A 6 -8.54 1.24 -8.05
C ARG A 6 -7.08 0.78 -8.10
N GLN A 7 -6.51 0.62 -9.29
CA GLN A 7 -5.11 0.22 -9.44
C GLN A 7 -4.15 1.30 -8.92
N GLU A 8 -4.49 2.59 -9.05
CA GLU A 8 -3.68 3.67 -8.44
C GLU A 8 -3.69 3.59 -6.91
N ASP A 9 -4.87 3.37 -6.31
CA ASP A 9 -4.98 3.23 -4.85
C ASP A 9 -4.23 2.01 -4.32
N LEU A 10 -4.31 0.87 -5.01
CA LEU A 10 -3.57 -0.33 -4.65
C LEU A 10 -2.05 -0.10 -4.76
N LEU A 11 -1.59 0.58 -5.81
CA LEU A 11 -0.18 0.93 -5.97
C LEU A 11 0.30 1.86 -4.83
N ILE A 12 -0.52 2.81 -4.43
CA ILE A 12 -0.22 3.69 -3.28
C ILE A 12 -0.14 2.86 -1.99
N ALA A 13 -1.06 1.92 -1.77
CA ALA A 13 -1.06 1.06 -0.58
C ALA A 13 0.21 0.18 -0.51
N VAL A 14 0.64 -0.39 -1.64
CA VAL A 14 1.89 -1.17 -1.73
C VAL A 14 3.10 -0.28 -1.46
N ALA A 15 3.18 0.90 -2.07
CA ALA A 15 4.29 1.83 -1.86
C ALA A 15 4.39 2.31 -0.41
N LEU A 16 3.25 2.60 0.23
CA LEU A 16 3.20 2.98 1.65
C LEU A 16 3.60 1.83 2.58
N THR A 17 3.26 0.60 2.20
CA THR A 17 3.70 -0.60 2.92
C THR A 17 5.21 -0.74 2.86
N GLU A 18 5.81 -0.69 1.66
CA GLU A 18 7.27 -0.75 1.48
C GLU A 18 7.96 0.40 2.24
N PHE A 19 7.43 1.61 2.12
CA PHE A 19 7.91 2.78 2.84
C PHE A 19 7.90 2.56 4.36
N SER A 20 6.81 2.02 4.91
CA SER A 20 6.70 1.79 6.36
C SER A 20 7.77 0.83 6.87
N VAL A 21 8.09 -0.22 6.11
CA VAL A 21 9.13 -1.19 6.47
C VAL A 21 10.52 -0.56 6.38
N HIS A 22 10.77 0.24 5.34
CA HIS A 22 12.08 0.88 5.14
C HIS A 22 12.39 1.97 6.17
N TYR A 23 11.38 2.69 6.66
CA TYR A 23 11.59 3.83 7.56
C TYR A 23 11.35 3.51 9.03
N GLU A 24 11.00 2.27 9.40
CA GLU A 24 10.62 1.89 10.76
C GLU A 24 11.66 2.32 11.81
N GLN A 25 12.95 2.16 11.50
CA GLN A 25 14.03 2.52 12.41
C GLN A 25 14.39 4.01 12.38
N ALA A 26 14.17 4.68 11.24
CA ALA A 26 14.54 6.08 11.05
C ALA A 26 13.47 7.03 11.63
N ASP A 27 12.20 6.70 11.41
CA ASP A 27 11.05 7.42 11.95
C ASP A 27 9.89 6.43 12.19
N PRO A 28 9.78 5.87 13.41
CA PRO A 28 8.73 4.89 13.74
C PRO A 28 7.31 5.47 13.65
N GLU A 29 7.14 6.76 13.93
CA GLU A 29 5.82 7.40 13.90
C GLU A 29 5.36 7.61 12.47
N LEU A 30 6.24 8.08 11.59
CA LEU A 30 5.95 8.19 10.16
C LEU A 30 5.67 6.82 9.54
N SER A 31 6.45 5.81 9.91
CA SER A 31 6.28 4.44 9.44
C SER A 31 4.93 3.85 9.86
N ARG A 32 4.54 4.06 11.12
CA ARG A 32 3.21 3.67 11.61
C ARG A 32 2.09 4.34 10.83
N ARG A 33 2.21 5.64 10.55
CA ARG A 33 1.20 6.38 9.77
C ARG A 33 1.12 5.88 8.33
N ALA A 34 2.26 5.60 7.71
CA ALA A 34 2.30 5.02 6.36
C ALA A 34 1.60 3.65 6.33
N TRP A 35 1.86 2.79 7.32
CA TRP A 35 1.18 1.50 7.45
C TRP A 35 -0.33 1.63 7.63
N GLN A 36 -0.79 2.55 8.49
CA GLN A 36 -2.22 2.81 8.69
C GLN A 36 -2.87 3.32 7.39
N LEU A 37 -2.21 4.24 6.70
CA LEU A 37 -2.70 4.82 5.45
C LEU A 37 -2.73 3.80 4.29
N ALA A 38 -1.82 2.82 4.30
CA ALA A 38 -1.86 1.68 3.39
C ALA A 38 -3.06 0.77 3.70
N ALA A 39 -3.25 0.44 4.99
CA ALA A 39 -4.34 -0.42 5.42
C ALA A 39 -5.72 0.18 5.11
N ASP A 40 -5.91 1.48 5.34
CA ASP A 40 -7.17 2.17 5.04
C ASP A 40 -7.53 2.03 3.54
N ARG A 41 -6.55 2.16 2.64
CA ARG A 41 -6.75 1.98 1.19
C ARG A 41 -7.10 0.55 0.80
N LEU A 42 -6.49 -0.44 1.44
CA LEU A 42 -6.81 -1.84 1.17
C LEU A 42 -8.23 -2.20 1.64
N VAL A 43 -8.64 -1.67 2.81
CA VAL A 43 -10.00 -1.85 3.35
C VAL A 43 -11.05 -1.20 2.45
N ASP A 44 -10.78 -0.01 1.91
CA ASP A 44 -11.71 0.68 1.01
C ASP A 44 -12.05 -0.14 -0.26
N HIS A 45 -11.13 -1.00 -0.70
CA HIS A 45 -11.31 -1.86 -1.88
C HIS A 45 -11.68 -3.32 -1.53
N ASP A 46 -11.76 -3.67 -0.24
CA ASP A 46 -11.97 -5.04 0.26
C ASP A 46 -10.93 -6.04 -0.29
N VAL A 47 -9.66 -5.64 -0.26
CA VAL A 47 -8.53 -6.39 -0.84
C VAL A 47 -7.51 -6.74 0.22
N GLU A 48 -7.06 -7.99 0.27
CA GLU A 48 -5.92 -8.39 1.09
C GLU A 48 -4.58 -7.97 0.46
N PRO A 49 -3.51 -7.77 1.24
CA PRO A 49 -2.22 -7.34 0.69
C PRO A 49 -1.67 -8.22 -0.44
N ALA A 50 -1.91 -9.54 -0.40
CA ALA A 50 -1.48 -10.46 -1.45
C ALA A 50 -2.27 -10.25 -2.75
N GLU A 51 -3.58 -10.03 -2.63
CA GLU A 51 -4.48 -9.78 -3.77
C GLU A 51 -4.15 -8.44 -4.45
N ALA A 52 -3.72 -7.43 -3.67
CA ALA A 52 -3.27 -6.16 -4.22
C ALA A 52 -2.02 -6.30 -5.10
N VAL A 53 -1.09 -7.17 -4.72
CA VAL A 53 0.12 -7.47 -5.51
C VAL A 53 -0.23 -8.21 -6.79
N ASP A 54 -1.12 -9.21 -6.69
CA ASP A 54 -1.61 -9.98 -7.82
C ASP A 54 -2.37 -9.10 -8.83
N GLU A 55 -3.23 -8.19 -8.35
CA GLU A 55 -4.01 -7.28 -9.19
C GLU A 55 -3.15 -6.25 -9.94
N LEU A 56 -2.02 -5.87 -9.35
CA LEU A 56 -1.05 -4.97 -9.98
C LEU A 56 -0.09 -5.70 -10.93
N GLU A 57 -0.18 -7.03 -11.04
CA GLU A 57 0.76 -7.89 -11.76
C GLU A 57 2.22 -7.62 -11.35
N ILE A 58 2.44 -7.24 -10.08
CA ILE A 58 3.77 -6.96 -9.54
C ILE A 58 4.35 -8.29 -9.05
N GLY A 59 5.08 -8.98 -9.93
CA GLY A 59 5.74 -10.27 -9.66
C GLY A 59 7.02 -10.46 -10.45
#